data_AF-A0A1V5QMF7-F1
#
_entry.id   AF-A0A1V5QMF7-F1
#
_cell.length_a   1.000
_cell.length_b   1.000
_cell.length_c   1.000
_cell.angle_alpha   90.00
_cell.angle_beta   90.00
_cell.angle_gamma   90.00
#
_symmetry.space_group_name_H-M   'P 1'
#
loop_
_entity.id
_entity.type
_entity.pdbx_description
1 polymer ?
#
loop_
_entity_poly.entity_id
_entity_poly.type
_entity_poly.pdbx_seq_one_letter_code
_entity_poly.pdbx_strand_id
1 'polypeptide(L)'
;MERLSAHPSAFIRPSPSGGALGGVARKTRETILLFEAAGYDAVLVETVGVGQSEVTVRSMVDFFLLVLAPGAGDELQGIKKGVVELADAVLINKADGASRNLALLSRADYERALHYLQPSTEGWATPALAASAATGEGLVELWQTIQAFLDHTRGTGAFAQRRRDQERSWMRAMVEEQLRERFFAHAAVQALLPELEEAVLGGSMPAATAAARLLKAFDGPAGEGA
;
A
#
# COMPACT_ATOMS: atom_id res chain seq x y z
N MET A 1 10.93 18.99 3.76
CA MET A 1 9.50 19.26 3.98
C MET A 1 9.18 20.74 3.99
N GLU A 2 9.88 21.59 4.75
CA GLU A 2 9.58 23.03 4.88
C GLU A 2 9.40 23.78 3.55
N ARG A 3 10.25 23.52 2.55
CA ARG A 3 10.12 24.12 1.20
C ARG A 3 8.85 23.69 0.47
N LEU A 4 8.44 22.42 0.61
CA LEU A 4 7.27 21.87 -0.06
C LEU A 4 5.98 22.34 0.61
N SER A 5 5.92 22.35 1.95
CA SER A 5 4.75 22.79 2.71
C SER A 5 4.39 24.26 2.50
N ALA A 6 5.37 25.09 2.10
CA ALA A 6 5.17 26.51 1.82
C ALA A 6 4.86 26.80 0.33
N HIS A 7 4.95 25.81 -0.56
CA HIS A 7 4.76 26.03 -1.98
C HIS A 7 3.26 26.11 -2.31
N PRO A 8 2.76 27.18 -2.98
CA PRO A 8 1.33 27.36 -3.24
C PRO A 8 0.67 26.23 -4.04
N SER A 9 1.44 25.58 -4.92
CA SER A 9 0.97 24.44 -5.72
C SER A 9 1.10 23.09 -5.02
N ALA A 10 1.58 23.04 -3.77
CA ALA A 10 1.71 21.82 -3.00
C ALA A 10 0.68 21.79 -1.87
N PHE A 11 0.11 20.62 -1.63
CA PHE A 11 -0.81 20.41 -0.52
C PHE A 11 -0.43 19.11 0.21
N ILE A 12 -0.22 19.20 1.51
CA ILE A 12 0.26 18.10 2.34
C ILE A 12 -0.81 17.79 3.38
N ARG A 13 -1.24 16.53 3.43
CA ARG A 13 -2.28 16.09 4.35
C ARG A 13 -1.84 14.83 5.10
N PRO A 14 -1.76 14.85 6.45
CA PRO A 14 -1.48 13.64 7.21
C PRO A 14 -2.66 12.67 7.11
N SER A 15 -2.37 11.38 6.94
CA SER A 15 -3.43 10.38 6.85
C SER A 15 -4.20 10.31 8.18
N PRO A 16 -5.54 10.31 8.16
CA PRO A 16 -6.36 10.41 9.36
C PRO A 16 -6.30 9.10 10.17
N SER A 17 -5.87 9.18 11.42
CA SER A 17 -5.61 8.05 12.33
C SER A 17 -6.86 7.40 12.96
N GLY A 18 -8.05 7.59 12.40
CA GLY A 18 -9.30 7.09 12.98
C GLY A 18 -9.73 5.75 12.42
N GLY A 19 -9.55 4.66 13.19
CA GLY A 19 -10.06 3.30 12.93
C GLY A 19 -8.97 2.23 12.70
N ALA A 20 -9.37 0.97 12.47
CA ALA A 20 -8.48 -0.10 12.04
C ALA A 20 -7.70 0.27 10.77
N LEU A 21 -6.60 -0.42 10.44
CA LEU A 21 -5.77 -0.18 9.24
C LEU A 21 -6.57 0.05 7.95
N GLY A 22 -7.73 -0.62 7.79
CA GLY A 22 -8.64 -0.42 6.66
C GLY A 22 -9.27 0.99 6.55
N GLY A 23 -9.53 1.65 7.68
CA GLY A 23 -10.11 3.00 7.72
C GLY A 23 -9.14 4.09 7.23
N VAL A 24 -7.84 3.91 7.49
CA VAL A 24 -6.78 4.81 7.00
C VAL A 24 -6.64 4.67 5.48
N ALA A 25 -6.57 3.43 4.98
CA ALA A 25 -6.49 3.14 3.55
C ALA A 25 -7.67 3.74 2.76
N ARG A 26 -8.88 3.60 3.29
CA ARG A 26 -10.11 4.17 2.72
C ARG A 26 -10.04 5.68 2.57
N LYS A 27 -9.76 6.37 3.67
CA LYS A 27 -9.73 7.83 3.67
C LYS A 27 -8.62 8.37 2.77
N THR A 28 -7.48 7.68 2.68
CA THR A 28 -6.41 8.05 1.74
C THR A 28 -6.90 7.94 0.30
N ARG A 29 -7.56 6.85 -0.10
CA ARG A 29 -8.11 6.71 -1.46
C ARG A 29 -9.13 7.77 -1.83
N GLU A 30 -10.10 8.02 -0.95
CA GLU A 30 -11.09 9.08 -1.14
C GLU A 30 -10.38 10.44 -1.31
N THR A 31 -9.29 10.67 -0.57
CA THR A 31 -8.48 11.89 -0.70
C THR A 31 -7.73 11.96 -2.04
N ILE A 32 -7.20 10.84 -2.56
CA ILE A 32 -6.57 10.79 -3.88
C ILE A 32 -7.56 11.26 -4.96
N LEU A 33 -8.79 10.75 -4.95
CA LEU A 33 -9.84 11.15 -5.90
C LEU A 33 -10.17 12.64 -5.78
N LEU A 34 -10.19 13.19 -4.57
CA LEU A 34 -10.41 14.63 -4.36
C LEU A 34 -9.27 15.47 -4.95
N PHE A 35 -8.01 15.03 -4.82
CA PHE A 35 -6.89 15.74 -5.44
C PHE A 35 -6.92 15.66 -6.95
N GLU A 36 -7.20 14.48 -7.53
CA GLU A 36 -7.36 14.34 -8.97
C GLU A 36 -8.50 15.25 -9.49
N ALA A 37 -9.64 15.29 -8.79
CA ALA A 37 -10.77 16.17 -9.14
C ALA A 37 -10.46 17.67 -8.96
N ALA A 38 -9.58 18.02 -8.02
CA ALA A 38 -9.11 19.39 -7.80
C ALA A 38 -8.05 19.83 -8.83
N GLY A 39 -7.65 18.96 -9.76
CA GLY A 39 -6.71 19.28 -10.83
C GLY A 39 -5.23 19.09 -10.47
N TYR A 40 -4.93 18.38 -9.38
CA TYR A 40 -3.55 17.93 -9.13
C TYR A 40 -3.20 16.83 -10.13
N ASP A 41 -2.08 17.02 -10.82
CA ASP A 41 -1.55 16.09 -11.83
C ASP A 41 -0.60 15.04 -11.24
N ALA A 42 -0.10 15.27 -10.03
CA ALA A 42 0.72 14.34 -9.27
C ALA A 42 0.25 14.22 -7.82
N VAL A 43 -0.01 12.99 -7.37
CA VAL A 43 -0.37 12.66 -5.99
C VAL A 43 0.66 11.68 -5.42
N LEU A 44 1.38 12.11 -4.39
CA LEU A 44 2.37 11.28 -3.70
C LEU A 44 1.75 10.68 -2.43
N VAL A 45 1.81 9.35 -2.30
CA VAL A 45 1.32 8.62 -1.14
C VAL A 45 2.51 8.00 -0.42
N GLU A 46 2.80 8.47 0.79
CA GLU A 46 3.90 8.00 1.62
C GLU A 46 3.40 7.04 2.71
N THR A 47 4.10 5.93 2.91
CA THR A 47 3.88 5.02 4.04
C THR A 47 4.44 5.64 5.32
N VAL A 48 3.70 5.59 6.43
CA VAL A 48 4.18 6.08 7.73
C VAL A 48 4.38 4.89 8.68
N GLY A 49 5.64 4.61 9.04
CA GLY A 49 6.00 3.64 10.10
C GLY A 49 6.07 2.16 9.68
N VAL A 50 6.05 1.26 10.69
CA VAL A 50 6.16 -0.19 10.53
C VAL A 50 4.78 -0.87 10.53
N GLY A 51 4.46 -1.61 9.47
CA GLY A 51 3.18 -2.31 9.30
C GLY A 51 2.95 -2.69 7.84
N GLN A 52 1.96 -3.55 7.55
CA GLN A 52 1.56 -4.03 6.20
C GLN A 52 0.96 -2.91 5.30
N SER A 53 1.61 -1.76 5.31
CA SER A 53 1.19 -0.53 4.64
C SER A 53 1.63 -0.52 3.18
N GLU A 54 2.65 -1.31 2.81
CA GLU A 54 3.23 -1.34 1.47
C GLU A 54 2.27 -1.94 0.45
N VAL A 55 1.68 -3.11 0.75
CA VAL A 55 0.66 -3.75 -0.11
C VAL A 55 -0.56 -2.84 -0.27
N THR A 56 -0.96 -2.21 0.84
CA THR A 56 -2.08 -1.27 0.88
C THR A 56 -1.82 -0.07 -0.02
N VAL A 57 -0.65 0.58 0.10
CA VAL A 57 -0.25 1.70 -0.76
C VAL A 57 -0.13 1.25 -2.22
N ARG A 58 0.48 0.09 -2.49
CA ARG A 58 0.59 -0.46 -3.85
C ARG A 58 -0.77 -0.62 -4.54
N SER A 59 -1.81 -0.96 -3.78
CA SER A 59 -3.18 -1.12 -4.28
C SER A 59 -3.92 0.19 -4.62
N MET A 60 -3.30 1.35 -4.37
CA MET A 60 -3.91 2.66 -4.63
C MET A 60 -3.05 3.63 -5.44
N VAL A 61 -1.87 3.19 -5.91
CA VAL A 61 -0.96 4.01 -6.71
C VAL A 61 -0.70 3.37 -8.06
N ASP A 62 -0.39 4.19 -9.06
CA ASP A 62 -0.02 3.72 -10.39
C ASP A 62 1.42 3.20 -10.43
N PHE A 63 2.32 3.87 -9.71
CA PHE A 63 3.75 3.62 -9.62
C PHE A 63 4.17 3.51 -8.16
N PHE A 64 4.91 2.45 -7.80
CA PHE A 64 5.42 2.23 -6.46
C PHE A 64 6.94 2.36 -6.42
N LEU A 65 7.43 3.34 -5.66
CA LEU A 65 8.85 3.61 -5.47
C LEU A 65 9.34 3.05 -4.14
N LEU A 66 10.30 2.14 -4.16
CA LEU A 66 10.99 1.69 -2.96
C LEU A 66 12.25 2.55 -2.74
N VAL A 67 12.31 3.27 -1.63
CA VAL A 67 13.48 4.11 -1.29
C VAL A 67 14.30 3.45 -0.20
N LEU A 68 15.60 3.25 -0.45
CA LEU A 68 16.54 2.57 0.44
C LEU A 68 17.75 3.47 0.75
N ALA A 69 18.42 3.20 1.86
CA ALA A 69 19.71 3.81 2.18
C ALA A 69 20.87 2.96 1.60
N PRO A 70 22.06 3.56 1.38
CA PRO A 70 23.24 2.82 0.94
C PRO A 70 23.67 1.79 1.97
N GLY A 71 24.17 0.64 1.53
CA GLY A 71 24.67 -0.40 2.44
C GLY A 71 23.58 -1.20 3.14
N ALA A 72 22.31 -0.97 2.83
CA ALA A 72 21.19 -1.87 3.14
C ALA A 72 21.30 -3.23 2.40
N GLY A 73 22.48 -3.59 1.86
CA GLY A 73 22.71 -4.78 1.04
C GLY A 73 22.63 -6.10 1.82
N ASP A 74 22.89 -6.09 3.14
CA ASP A 74 22.60 -7.24 4.02
C ASP A 74 21.09 -7.50 4.15
N GLU A 75 20.29 -6.50 3.77
CA GLU A 75 18.84 -6.62 3.70
C GLU A 75 18.38 -7.21 2.37
N LEU A 76 19.20 -7.56 1.37
CA LEU A 76 18.64 -8.31 0.23
C LEU A 76 18.15 -9.72 0.65
N GLN A 77 18.67 -10.23 1.78
CA GLN A 77 18.12 -11.38 2.52
C GLN A 77 17.04 -11.00 3.57
N GLY A 78 16.99 -9.74 4.01
CA GLY A 78 16.16 -9.25 5.14
C GLY A 78 14.98 -8.30 4.80
N ILE A 79 15.07 -7.53 3.71
CA ILE A 79 13.96 -6.98 2.94
C ILE A 79 13.15 -8.19 2.55
N LYS A 80 12.01 -8.32 3.23
CA LYS A 80 10.97 -9.29 2.91
C LYS A 80 10.87 -9.34 1.39
N LYS A 81 11.19 -10.49 0.78
CA LYS A 81 11.05 -10.75 -0.67
C LYS A 81 9.82 -10.03 -1.26
N GLY A 82 8.72 -10.01 -0.50
CA GLY A 82 7.47 -9.36 -0.89
C GLY A 82 7.44 -7.84 -1.06
N VAL A 83 8.38 -6.99 -0.60
CA VAL A 83 8.30 -5.52 -0.84
C VAL A 83 9.03 -5.11 -2.12
N VAL A 84 10.18 -5.71 -2.42
CA VAL A 84 10.91 -5.44 -3.67
C VAL A 84 10.06 -5.87 -4.88
N GLU A 85 9.34 -6.98 -4.74
CA GLU A 85 8.41 -7.51 -5.76
C GLU A 85 7.22 -6.57 -6.05
N LEU A 86 6.94 -5.58 -5.20
CA LEU A 86 5.88 -4.59 -5.43
C LEU A 86 6.39 -3.36 -6.17
N ALA A 87 7.72 -3.17 -6.24
CA ALA A 87 8.34 -1.95 -6.73
C ALA A 87 8.34 -1.85 -8.27
N ASP A 88 8.01 -0.66 -8.75
CA ASP A 88 8.16 -0.27 -10.16
C ASP A 88 9.52 0.40 -10.40
N ALA A 89 10.17 0.91 -9.34
CA ALA A 89 11.59 1.24 -9.29
C ALA A 89 12.13 1.17 -7.86
N VAL A 90 13.45 0.97 -7.74
CA VAL A 90 14.19 1.06 -6.47
C VAL A 90 15.10 2.28 -6.52
N LEU A 91 15.09 3.11 -5.47
CA LEU A 91 15.95 4.27 -5.34
C LEU A 91 16.88 4.13 -4.15
N ILE A 92 18.19 4.10 -4.40
CA ILE A 92 19.21 4.21 -3.36
C ILE A 92 19.48 5.69 -3.09
N ASN A 93 18.90 6.21 -2.01
CA ASN A 93 19.07 7.60 -1.60
C ASN A 93 20.44 7.81 -0.89
N LYS A 94 20.79 9.06 -0.57
CA LYS A 94 22.05 9.45 0.07
C LYS A 94 23.30 9.12 -0.77
N ALA A 95 23.18 9.20 -2.10
CA ALA A 95 24.29 9.03 -3.04
C ALA A 95 25.22 10.27 -3.10
N ASP A 96 25.63 10.76 -1.94
CA ASP A 96 26.43 11.98 -1.78
C ASP A 96 27.51 11.80 -0.70
N GLY A 97 28.45 12.74 -0.68
CA GLY A 97 29.55 12.77 0.30
C GLY A 97 30.29 11.44 0.42
N ALA A 98 30.51 10.99 1.66
CA ALA A 98 31.19 9.74 1.98
C ALA A 98 30.39 8.48 1.56
N SER A 99 29.07 8.60 1.40
CA SER A 99 28.18 7.48 1.07
C SER A 99 28.04 7.24 -0.43
N ARG A 100 28.55 8.13 -1.29
CA ARG A 100 28.42 8.06 -2.76
C ARG A 100 28.84 6.71 -3.34
N ASN A 101 30.04 6.24 -3.01
CA ASN A 101 30.55 4.98 -3.55
C ASN A 101 29.73 3.78 -3.08
N LEU A 102 29.32 3.77 -1.81
CA LEU A 102 28.47 2.72 -1.26
C LEU A 102 27.09 2.71 -1.92
N ALA A 103 26.51 3.88 -2.20
CA ALA A 103 25.22 4.00 -2.86
C ALA A 103 25.25 3.44 -4.28
N LEU A 104 26.33 3.73 -5.03
CA LEU A 104 26.53 3.22 -6.39
C LEU A 104 26.72 1.70 -6.43
N LEU A 105 27.44 1.14 -5.44
CA LEU A 105 27.57 -0.31 -5.27
C LEU A 105 26.22 -0.95 -4.97
N SER A 106 25.48 -0.43 -3.97
CA SER A 106 24.13 -0.93 -3.65
C SER A 106 23.18 -0.83 -4.84
N ARG A 107 23.21 0.26 -5.60
CA ARG A 107 22.42 0.40 -6.84
C ARG A 107 22.72 -0.72 -7.82
N ALA A 108 24.00 -1.01 -8.06
CA ALA A 108 24.42 -2.08 -8.96
C ALA A 108 24.02 -3.47 -8.43
N ASP A 109 24.02 -3.68 -7.11
CA ASP A 109 23.57 -4.94 -6.49
C ASP A 109 22.07 -5.17 -6.71
N TYR A 110 21.25 -4.14 -6.45
CA TYR A 110 19.80 -4.20 -6.72
C TYR A 110 19.50 -4.35 -8.22
N GLU A 111 20.20 -3.62 -9.08
CA GLU A 111 20.07 -3.75 -10.52
C GLU A 111 20.26 -5.21 -10.95
N ARG A 112 21.32 -5.88 -10.49
CA ARG A 112 21.53 -7.31 -10.78
C ARG A 112 20.46 -8.21 -10.18
N ALA A 113 20.02 -7.97 -8.95
CA ALA A 113 19.02 -8.80 -8.30
C ALA A 113 17.65 -8.71 -8.98
N LEU A 114 17.24 -7.52 -9.39
CA LEU A 114 15.94 -7.26 -10.04
C LEU A 114 15.79 -8.01 -11.36
N HIS A 115 16.89 -8.29 -12.08
CA HIS A 115 16.86 -9.12 -13.29
C HIS A 115 16.37 -10.55 -13.06
N TYR A 116 16.48 -11.07 -11.83
CA TYR A 116 16.04 -12.42 -11.46
C TYR A 116 14.64 -12.45 -10.84
N LEU A 117 14.04 -11.29 -10.59
CA LEU A 117 12.70 -11.18 -10.02
C LEU A 117 11.67 -10.98 -11.12
N GLN A 118 10.48 -11.51 -10.91
CA GLN A 118 9.34 -11.18 -11.77
C GLN A 118 8.98 -9.71 -11.52
N PRO A 119 8.87 -8.89 -12.58
CA PRO A 119 8.46 -7.51 -12.40
C PRO A 119 7.06 -7.38 -11.82
N SER A 120 6.86 -6.36 -10.99
CA SER A 120 5.56 -6.02 -10.41
C SER A 120 4.53 -5.57 -11.46
N THR A 121 5.03 -5.04 -12.58
CA THR A 121 4.27 -4.55 -13.72
C THR A 121 4.67 -5.32 -14.96
N GLU A 122 3.74 -6.04 -15.56
CA GLU A 122 3.98 -6.79 -16.80
C GLU A 122 4.53 -5.87 -17.90
N GLY A 123 5.62 -6.30 -18.54
CA GLY A 123 6.29 -5.55 -19.61
C GLY A 123 7.24 -4.45 -19.15
N TRP A 124 7.28 -4.10 -17.86
CA TRP A 124 8.18 -3.09 -17.31
C TRP A 124 9.35 -3.73 -16.56
N ALA A 125 10.59 -3.42 -16.95
CA ALA A 125 11.76 -3.84 -16.20
C ALA A 125 12.01 -2.86 -15.05
N THR A 126 11.89 -3.32 -13.79
CA THR A 126 12.10 -2.51 -12.60
C THR A 126 13.56 -2.03 -12.52
N PRO A 127 13.86 -0.72 -12.61
CA PRO A 127 15.22 -0.21 -12.54
C PRO A 127 15.65 0.07 -11.09
N ALA A 128 16.97 0.08 -10.87
CA ALA A 128 17.59 0.58 -9.65
C ALA A 128 18.35 1.89 -9.94
N LEU A 129 18.00 2.95 -9.22
CA LEU A 129 18.54 4.30 -9.36
C LEU A 129 19.31 4.72 -8.11
N ALA A 130 20.15 5.73 -8.24
CA ALA A 130 20.82 6.37 -7.11
C ALA A 130 20.54 7.87 -7.11
N ALA A 131 20.23 8.44 -5.94
CA ALA A 131 19.97 9.87 -5.81
C ALA A 131 20.45 10.41 -4.47
N SER A 132 20.57 11.73 -4.39
CA SER A 132 20.71 12.46 -3.13
C SER A 132 19.53 13.40 -2.99
N ALA A 133 18.62 13.08 -2.06
CA ALA A 133 17.54 13.98 -1.69
C ALA A 133 18.07 15.30 -1.07
N ALA A 134 19.29 15.30 -0.52
CA ALA A 134 19.89 16.49 0.10
C ALA A 134 20.42 17.48 -0.95
N THR A 135 21.09 16.98 -2.01
CA THR A 135 21.65 17.84 -3.07
C THR A 135 20.72 18.00 -4.27
N GLY A 136 19.74 17.10 -4.42
CA GLY A 136 18.86 17.01 -5.59
C GLY A 136 19.42 16.18 -6.74
N GLU A 137 20.65 15.66 -6.63
CA GLU A 137 21.27 14.79 -7.64
C GLU A 137 20.42 13.52 -7.85
N GLY A 138 20.21 13.12 -9.11
CA GLY A 138 19.44 11.93 -9.48
C GLY A 138 17.91 12.08 -9.42
N LEU A 139 17.36 13.17 -8.87
CA LEU A 139 15.89 13.34 -8.80
C LEU A 139 15.24 13.61 -10.17
N VAL A 140 15.96 14.28 -11.08
CA VAL A 140 15.48 14.49 -12.46
C VAL A 140 15.39 13.17 -13.22
N GLU A 141 16.42 12.32 -13.08
CA GLU A 141 16.45 10.98 -13.67
C GLU A 141 15.31 10.10 -13.12
N LEU A 142 15.11 10.13 -11.79
CA LEU A 142 13.97 9.44 -11.17
C LEU A 142 12.63 9.87 -11.76
N TRP A 143 12.42 11.18 -11.93
CA TRP A 143 11.17 11.67 -12.52
C TRP A 143 11.01 11.23 -13.98
N GLN A 144 12.09 11.24 -14.77
CA GLN A 144 12.07 10.74 -16.15
C GLN A 144 11.75 9.24 -16.20
N THR A 145 12.26 8.43 -15.26
CA THR A 145 11.89 7.02 -15.13
C THR A 145 10.41 6.84 -14.84
N ILE A 146 9.83 7.65 -13.95
CA ILE A 146 8.38 7.64 -13.67
C ILE A 146 7.59 7.98 -14.93
N GLN A 147 8.00 9.00 -15.68
CA GLN A 147 7.34 9.37 -16.94
C GLN A 147 7.41 8.24 -17.97
N ALA A 148 8.58 7.63 -18.16
CA ALA A 148 8.77 6.50 -19.06
C ALA A 148 7.89 5.29 -18.67
N PHE A 149 7.74 5.03 -17.37
CA PHE A 149 6.81 4.02 -16.87
C PHE A 149 5.35 4.34 -17.23
N LEU A 150 4.92 5.59 -17.00
CA LEU A 150 3.56 6.02 -17.32
C LEU A 150 3.28 5.90 -18.81
N ASP A 151 4.22 6.31 -19.66
CA ASP A 151 4.09 6.21 -21.11
C ASP A 151 4.04 4.74 -21.58
N HIS A 152 4.92 3.90 -21.04
CA HIS A 152 4.92 2.46 -21.32
C HIS A 152 3.58 1.82 -20.93
N THR A 153 3.14 2.01 -19.69
CA THR A 153 1.92 1.38 -19.16
C THR A 153 0.65 1.94 -19.80
N ARG A 154 0.63 3.21 -20.23
CA ARG A 154 -0.46 3.77 -21.04
C ARG A 154 -0.47 3.18 -22.45
N GLY A 155 0.70 3.04 -23.07
CA GLY A 155 0.87 2.46 -24.40
C GLY A 155 0.45 0.99 -24.48
N THR A 156 0.69 0.21 -23.42
CA THR A 156 0.28 -1.20 -23.33
C THR A 156 -1.13 -1.41 -22.79
N GLY A 157 -1.78 -0.36 -22.27
CA GLY A 157 -3.07 -0.43 -21.60
C GLY A 157 -3.01 -0.94 -20.14
N ALA A 158 -1.83 -1.34 -19.66
CA ALA A 158 -1.60 -1.79 -18.29
C ALA A 158 -1.97 -0.74 -17.23
N PHE A 159 -1.81 0.55 -17.55
CA PHE A 159 -2.19 1.66 -16.66
C PHE A 159 -3.69 1.64 -16.34
N ALA A 160 -4.52 1.61 -17.38
CA ALA A 160 -5.97 1.59 -17.22
C ALA A 160 -6.47 0.28 -16.61
N GLN A 161 -5.84 -0.85 -16.96
CA GLN A 161 -6.17 -2.15 -16.38
C GLN A 161 -5.87 -2.19 -14.88
N ARG A 162 -4.70 -1.70 -14.46
CA ARG A 162 -4.33 -1.58 -13.05
C ARG A 162 -5.37 -0.81 -12.26
N ARG A 163 -5.73 0.40 -12.72
CA ARG A 163 -6.74 1.23 -12.05
C ARG A 163 -8.10 0.53 -11.94
N ARG A 164 -8.53 -0.21 -12.97
CA ARG A 164 -9.77 -1.02 -12.90
C ARG A 164 -9.72 -2.13 -11.87
N ASP A 165 -8.62 -2.88 -11.83
CA ASP A 165 -8.44 -3.97 -10.86
C ASP A 165 -8.38 -3.45 -9.43
N GLN A 166 -7.72 -2.30 -9.28
CA GLN A 166 -7.64 -1.50 -8.07
C GLN A 166 -9.04 -1.05 -7.59
N GLU A 167 -9.88 -0.47 -8.46
CA GLU A 167 -11.28 -0.12 -8.13
C GLU A 167 -12.11 -1.35 -7.75
N ARG A 168 -11.99 -2.46 -8.48
CA ARG A 168 -12.69 -3.71 -8.16
C ARG A 168 -12.30 -4.24 -6.79
N SER A 169 -11.00 -4.29 -6.50
CA SER A 169 -10.48 -4.73 -5.21
C SER A 169 -11.00 -3.83 -4.09
N TRP A 170 -11.01 -2.51 -4.35
CA TRP A 170 -11.47 -1.52 -3.40
C TRP A 170 -12.94 -1.67 -3.03
N MET A 171 -13.82 -1.81 -4.03
CA MET A 171 -15.24 -2.07 -3.82
C MET A 171 -15.46 -3.30 -2.93
N ARG A 172 -14.73 -4.40 -3.16
CA ARG A 172 -14.82 -5.62 -2.36
C ARG A 172 -14.38 -5.38 -0.92
N ALA A 173 -13.23 -4.73 -0.72
CA ALA A 173 -12.73 -4.39 0.61
C ALA A 173 -13.72 -3.52 1.40
N MET A 174 -14.39 -2.56 0.74
CA MET A 174 -15.42 -1.73 1.38
C MET A 174 -16.65 -2.53 1.82
N VAL A 175 -17.07 -3.53 1.04
CA VAL A 175 -18.18 -4.41 1.40
C VAL A 175 -17.79 -5.28 2.59
N GLU A 176 -16.61 -5.89 2.56
CA GLU A 176 -16.10 -6.72 3.66
C GLU A 176 -15.99 -5.95 4.97
N GLU A 177 -15.44 -4.73 4.92
CA GLU A 177 -15.35 -3.84 6.09
C GLU A 177 -16.74 -3.49 6.64
N GLN A 178 -17.67 -3.08 5.79
CA GLN A 178 -19.03 -2.72 6.22
C GLN A 178 -19.80 -3.93 6.77
N LEU A 179 -19.63 -5.12 6.20
CA LEU A 179 -20.23 -6.34 6.73
C LEU A 179 -19.66 -6.66 8.11
N ARG A 180 -18.34 -6.52 8.30
CA ARG A 180 -17.67 -6.71 9.60
C ARG A 180 -18.18 -5.71 10.63
N GLU A 181 -18.23 -4.42 10.29
CA GLU A 181 -18.73 -3.36 11.17
C GLU A 181 -20.18 -3.63 11.59
N ARG A 182 -21.04 -3.96 10.62
CA ARG A 182 -22.45 -4.31 10.87
C ARG A 182 -22.58 -5.54 11.76
N PHE A 183 -21.75 -6.56 11.55
CA PHE A 183 -21.75 -7.80 12.32
C PHE A 183 -21.44 -7.54 13.79
N PHE A 184 -20.32 -6.87 14.08
CA PHE A 184 -19.90 -6.60 15.46
C PHE A 184 -20.73 -5.50 16.15
N ALA A 185 -21.44 -4.66 15.39
CA ALA A 185 -22.41 -3.71 15.92
C ALA A 185 -23.81 -4.33 16.16
N HIS A 186 -24.07 -5.57 15.71
CA HIS A 186 -25.38 -6.18 15.82
C HIS A 186 -25.70 -6.59 17.26
N ALA A 187 -26.84 -6.16 17.80
CA ALA A 187 -27.19 -6.35 19.21
C ALA A 187 -27.18 -7.83 19.66
N ALA A 188 -27.69 -8.75 18.83
CA ALA A 188 -27.68 -10.18 19.14
C ALA A 188 -26.26 -10.77 19.13
N VAL A 189 -25.38 -10.27 18.27
CA VAL A 189 -23.97 -10.68 18.23
C VAL A 189 -23.26 -10.16 19.47
N GLN A 190 -23.44 -8.88 19.82
CA GLN A 190 -22.85 -8.29 21.02
C GLN A 190 -23.29 -8.99 22.32
N ALA A 191 -24.55 -9.44 22.39
CA ALA A 191 -25.05 -10.18 23.54
C ALA A 191 -24.43 -11.58 23.68
N LEU A 192 -24.20 -12.28 22.56
CA LEU A 192 -23.69 -13.66 22.55
C LEU A 192 -22.15 -13.76 22.54
N LEU A 193 -21.46 -12.74 22.05
CA LEU A 193 -20.02 -12.77 21.80
C LEU A 193 -19.20 -13.09 23.06
N PRO A 194 -19.41 -12.45 24.24
CA PRO A 194 -18.61 -12.73 25.42
C PRO A 194 -18.72 -14.18 25.90
N GLU A 195 -19.94 -14.73 25.95
CA GLU A 195 -20.19 -16.11 26.38
C GLU A 195 -19.50 -17.13 25.45
N LEU A 196 -19.60 -16.89 24.14
CA LEU A 196 -19.02 -17.80 23.15
C LEU A 196 -17.48 -17.72 23.11
N GLU A 197 -16.90 -16.54 23.32
CA GLU A 197 -15.44 -16.39 23.47
C GLU A 197 -14.93 -17.13 24.70
N GLU A 198 -15.61 -17.02 25.85
CA GLU A 198 -15.28 -17.77 27.06
C GLU A 198 -15.38 -19.29 26.85
N ALA A 199 -16.43 -19.77 26.17
CA ALA A 199 -16.59 -21.19 25.87
C ALA A 199 -15.47 -21.74 24.96
N VAL A 200 -15.01 -20.94 23.99
CA VAL A 200 -13.90 -21.32 23.11
C VAL A 200 -12.58 -21.34 23.86
N LEU A 201 -12.29 -20.29 24.65
CA LEU A 201 -11.06 -20.19 25.44
C LEU A 201 -11.00 -21.26 26.54
N GLY A 202 -12.14 -21.61 27.13
CA GLY A 202 -12.29 -22.69 28.11
C GLY A 202 -12.30 -24.10 27.51
N GLY A 203 -12.24 -24.24 26.18
CA GLY A 203 -12.23 -25.52 25.48
C GLY A 203 -13.55 -26.30 25.51
N SER A 204 -14.64 -25.69 25.97
CA SER A 204 -15.98 -26.31 26.02
C SER A 204 -16.72 -26.22 24.68
N MET A 205 -16.23 -25.41 23.75
CA MET A 205 -16.77 -25.28 22.39
C MET A 205 -15.67 -25.09 21.33
N PRO A 206 -15.75 -25.77 20.16
CA PRO A 206 -14.86 -25.46 19.04
C PRO A 206 -15.11 -24.06 18.44
N ALA A 207 -14.05 -23.36 18.04
CA ALA A 207 -14.12 -22.03 17.43
C ALA A 207 -15.05 -21.95 16.20
N ALA A 208 -15.05 -22.99 15.35
CA ALA A 208 -15.93 -23.05 14.19
C ALA A 208 -17.42 -23.08 14.58
N THR A 209 -17.77 -23.77 15.66
CA THR A 209 -19.15 -23.83 16.17
C THR A 209 -19.59 -22.50 16.75
N ALA A 210 -18.74 -21.82 17.51
CA ALA A 210 -18.99 -20.48 18.04
C ALA A 210 -19.21 -19.47 16.90
N ALA A 211 -18.34 -19.48 15.88
CA ALA A 211 -18.48 -18.61 14.71
C ALA A 211 -19.82 -18.84 13.97
N ALA A 212 -20.21 -20.10 13.74
CA ALA A 212 -21.48 -20.42 13.10
C ALA A 212 -22.71 -19.93 13.91
N ARG A 213 -22.64 -19.98 15.25
CA ARG A 213 -23.70 -19.45 16.12
C ARG A 213 -23.81 -17.92 16.02
N LEU A 214 -22.68 -17.22 16.01
CA LEU A 214 -22.65 -15.76 15.85
C LEU A 214 -23.19 -15.35 14.48
N LEU A 215 -22.81 -16.05 13.40
CA LEU A 215 -23.37 -15.83 12.06
C LEU A 215 -24.89 -16.03 12.03
N LYS A 216 -25.39 -17.12 12.62
CA LYS A 216 -26.84 -17.35 12.73
C LYS A 216 -27.56 -16.26 13.52
N ALA A 217 -26.95 -15.74 14.58
CA ALA A 217 -27.51 -14.63 15.36
C ALA A 217 -27.52 -13.31 14.58
N PHE A 218 -26.58 -13.12 13.65
CA PHE A 218 -26.53 -11.96 12.75
C PHE A 218 -27.56 -12.05 11.61
N ASP A 219 -27.75 -13.23 11.02
CA ASP A 219 -28.71 -13.45 9.93
C ASP A 219 -30.17 -13.29 10.39
N GLY A 220 -30.42 -13.38 11.71
CA GLY A 220 -31.75 -13.38 12.30
C GLY A 220 -32.53 -14.68 12.04
N PRO A 221 -33.78 -14.80 12.52
CA PRO A 221 -34.67 -15.85 12.05
C PRO A 221 -34.91 -15.63 10.55
N ALA A 222 -34.65 -16.65 9.72
CA ALA A 222 -34.83 -16.58 8.28
C ALA A 222 -36.24 -16.07 7.93
N GLY A 223 -36.32 -14.85 7.39
CA GLY A 223 -37.45 -14.19 6.73
C GLY A 223 -38.88 -14.66 7.06
N GLU A 224 -39.57 -13.93 7.94
CA GLU A 224 -40.96 -13.54 7.69
C GLU A 224 -40.93 -12.20 6.94
N GLY A 225 -40.98 -12.23 5.60
CA GLY A 225 -41.02 -10.99 4.82
C GLY A 225 -40.53 -11.10 3.37
N ALA A 226 -41.29 -11.81 2.54
CA ALA A 226 -41.42 -11.57 1.11
C ALA A 226 -42.90 -11.68 0.74
#